data_AF-A0A0P9F1N6-F1
#
_entry.id   AF-A0A0P9F1N6-F1
#
_cell.length_a   1.000
_cell.length_b   1.000
_cell.length_c   1.000
_cell.angle_alpha   90.00
_cell.angle_beta   90.00
_cell.angle_gamma   90.00
#
_symmetry.space_group_name_H-M   'P 1'
#
loop_
_entity.id
_entity.type
_entity.pdbx_description
1 polymer ?
#
loop_
_entity_poly.entity_id
_entity_poly.type
_entity_poly.pdbx_seq_one_letter_code
_entity_poly.pdbx_strand_id
1 'polypeptide(L)'
;DLLLLLQHTPVYTAGRREKDPSQLEAEGARLRAVGADYVHAMRGGQTTYHGPGQLVGYSLMDLGAAQLSTRCYVDRLERFLSALTSSLSVPVYPLEHTGVFTSPTTKVGSIGIHIRRRISLHGFSLNVEQQTKAWFDHIVACGLA
;
A
#
# COMPACT_ATOMS: atom_id res chain seq x y z
N ASP A 1 -9.27 -16.09 -10.12
CA ASP A 1 -9.04 -14.69 -9.72
C ASP A 1 -10.03 -14.24 -8.67
N LEU A 2 -9.57 -13.48 -7.69
CA LEU A 2 -10.38 -12.93 -6.60
C LEU A 2 -9.90 -11.51 -6.25
N LEU A 3 -10.83 -10.62 -5.94
CA LEU A 3 -10.54 -9.30 -5.36
C LEU A 3 -11.23 -9.21 -4.01
N LEU A 4 -10.45 -9.13 -2.94
CA LEU A 4 -10.97 -8.85 -1.61
C LEU A 4 -10.92 -7.34 -1.38
N LEU A 5 -12.02 -6.75 -0.92
CA LEU A 5 -12.11 -5.36 -0.52
C LEU A 5 -12.50 -5.32 0.95
N LEU A 6 -11.70 -4.63 1.77
CA LEU A 6 -11.86 -4.62 3.21
C LEU A 6 -11.22 -3.38 3.83
N GLN A 7 -11.37 -3.26 5.14
CA GLN A 7 -10.59 -2.38 5.99
C GLN A 7 -9.94 -3.23 7.09
N HIS A 8 -8.82 -2.75 7.64
CA HIS A 8 -8.16 -3.39 8.79
C HIS A 8 -8.48 -2.63 10.07
N THR A 9 -8.22 -3.27 11.21
CA THR A 9 -7.88 -2.55 12.44
C THR A 9 -6.54 -1.82 12.26
N PRO A 10 -6.23 -0.78 13.06
CA PRO A 10 -4.97 -0.04 12.93
C PRO A 10 -3.75 -0.97 12.95
N VAL A 11 -3.00 -1.01 11.84
CA VAL A 11 -1.83 -1.86 11.67
C VAL A 11 -0.79 -1.20 10.76
N TYR A 12 0.45 -1.22 11.20
CA TYR A 12 1.61 -0.93 10.38
C TYR A 12 2.18 -2.23 9.83
N THR A 13 2.47 -2.25 8.53
CA THR A 13 3.11 -3.39 7.90
C THR A 13 4.48 -3.00 7.37
N ALA A 14 5.53 -3.70 7.77
CA ALA A 14 6.88 -3.54 7.22
C ALA A 14 7.03 -4.40 5.97
N GLY A 15 7.35 -3.79 4.82
CA GLY A 15 7.60 -4.51 3.58
C GLY A 15 9.05 -5.01 3.46
N ARG A 16 9.36 -5.75 2.39
CA ARG A 16 10.69 -6.35 2.16
C ARG A 16 11.86 -5.37 2.04
N ARG A 17 11.60 -4.08 1.86
CA ARG A 17 12.66 -3.07 1.81
C ARG A 17 13.15 -2.67 3.19
N GLU A 18 12.41 -2.99 4.24
CA GLU A 18 12.89 -2.89 5.63
C GLU A 18 13.71 -4.13 5.95
N LYS A 19 15.00 -3.96 6.23
CA LYS A 19 15.94 -5.09 6.35
C LYS A 19 16.68 -5.14 7.68
N ASP A 20 16.78 -4.05 8.42
CA ASP A 20 17.49 -4.00 9.69
C ASP A 20 16.60 -4.55 10.82
N PRO A 21 16.90 -5.74 11.37
CA PRO A 21 16.05 -6.36 12.38
C PRO A 21 15.96 -5.55 13.68
N SER A 22 17.04 -4.87 14.06
CA SER A 22 17.09 -4.09 15.30
C SER A 22 16.22 -2.83 15.20
N GLN A 23 16.23 -2.19 14.03
CA GLN A 23 15.36 -1.05 13.75
C GLN A 23 13.90 -1.48 13.64
N LEU A 24 13.61 -2.63 13.01
CA LEU A 24 12.27 -3.20 12.91
C LEU A 24 11.64 -3.48 14.28
N GLU A 25 12.41 -4.02 15.22
CA GLU A 25 11.92 -4.32 16.56
C GLU A 25 11.63 -3.05 17.37
N ALA A 26 12.56 -2.10 17.38
CA ALA A 26 12.39 -0.82 18.06
C ALA A 26 11.22 -0.02 17.48
N GLU A 27 11.10 0.03 16.15
CA GLU A 27 10.02 0.71 15.45
C GLU A 27 8.68 0.03 15.71
N GLY A 28 8.65 -1.31 15.69
CA GLY A 28 7.46 -2.07 16.04
C GLY A 28 7.00 -1.84 17.47
N ALA A 29 7.92 -1.72 18.43
CA ALA A 29 7.57 -1.35 19.81
C ALA A 29 6.98 0.06 19.90
N ARG A 30 7.58 1.03 19.22
CA ARG A 30 7.11 2.43 19.17
C ARG A 30 5.70 2.53 18.57
N LEU A 31 5.45 1.83 17.48
CA LEU A 31 4.15 1.87 16.78
C LEU A 31 3.04 1.12 17.53
N ARG A 32 3.38 0.05 18.28
CA ARG A 32 2.44 -0.57 19.20
C ARG A 32 2.04 0.33 20.36
N ALA A 33 2.95 1.17 20.85
CA ALA A 33 2.66 2.13 21.92
C ALA A 33 1.63 3.20 21.51
N VAL A 34 1.44 3.48 20.22
CA VAL A 34 0.39 4.38 19.71
C VAL A 34 -0.92 3.66 19.37
N GLY A 35 -1.06 2.38 19.72
CA GLY A 35 -2.30 1.62 19.59
C GLY A 35 -2.53 0.93 18.25
N ALA A 36 -1.47 0.70 17.47
CA ALA A 36 -1.55 -0.07 16.23
C ALA A 36 -0.74 -1.37 16.28
N ASP A 37 -1.20 -2.39 15.57
CA ASP A 37 -0.40 -3.60 15.36
C ASP A 37 0.84 -3.30 14.50
N TYR A 38 1.88 -4.14 14.62
CA TYR A 38 3.06 -4.08 13.75
C TYR A 38 3.42 -5.47 13.23
N VAL A 39 3.41 -5.63 11.91
CA VAL A 39 3.55 -6.92 11.23
C VAL A 39 4.58 -6.84 10.11
N HIS A 40 5.45 -7.83 10.03
CA HIS A 40 6.36 -7.98 8.89
C HIS A 40 5.62 -8.66 7.75
N ALA A 41 5.44 -7.94 6.64
CA ALA A 41 4.70 -8.40 5.49
C ALA A 41 5.64 -8.73 4.33
N MET A 42 5.38 -9.84 3.66
CA MET A 42 6.15 -10.27 2.49
C MET A 42 5.78 -9.48 1.23
N ARG A 43 5.32 -8.23 1.32
CA ARG A 43 5.03 -7.37 0.16
C ARG A 43 6.24 -6.52 -0.25
N GLY A 44 6.24 -6.06 -1.50
CA GLY A 44 7.10 -4.95 -1.90
C GLY A 44 6.81 -3.68 -1.10
N GLY A 45 7.75 -2.74 -1.07
CA GLY A 45 7.61 -1.50 -0.30
C GLY A 45 8.38 -1.48 1.01
N GLN A 46 8.38 -0.29 1.63
CA GLN A 46 8.79 -0.04 3.01
C GLN A 46 7.56 -0.12 3.92
N THR A 47 7.67 0.36 5.15
CA THR A 47 6.57 0.48 6.11
C THR A 47 5.38 1.28 5.54
N THR A 48 4.16 0.85 5.81
CA THR A 48 2.91 1.57 5.51
C THR A 48 1.88 1.33 6.61
N TYR A 49 0.83 2.15 6.64
CA TYR A 49 -0.31 2.02 7.54
C TYR A 49 -1.57 1.50 6.83
N HIS A 50 -2.34 0.69 7.54
CA HIS A 50 -3.72 0.31 7.22
C HIS A 50 -4.63 0.46 8.44
N GLY A 51 -5.88 0.84 8.24
CA GLY A 51 -6.86 0.94 9.31
C GLY A 51 -8.19 1.52 8.85
N PRO A 52 -9.09 1.89 9.77
CA PRO A 52 -10.39 2.47 9.45
C PRO A 52 -10.26 3.73 8.57
N GLY A 53 -11.14 3.87 7.59
CA GLY A 53 -11.13 4.96 6.60
C GLY A 53 -10.16 4.72 5.43
N GLN A 54 -9.51 3.56 5.36
CA GLN A 54 -8.68 3.16 4.24
C GLN A 54 -9.26 1.92 3.56
N LEU A 55 -9.56 2.02 2.26
CA LEU A 55 -9.94 0.86 1.45
C LEU A 55 -8.69 0.05 1.12
N VAL A 56 -8.65 -1.22 1.52
CA VAL A 56 -7.59 -2.16 1.16
C VAL A 56 -8.13 -3.16 0.16
N GLY A 57 -7.42 -3.32 -0.95
CA GLY A 57 -7.74 -4.28 -2.00
C GLY A 57 -6.68 -5.35 -2.12
N TYR A 58 -7.05 -6.62 -1.92
CA TYR A 58 -6.18 -7.76 -2.20
C TYR A 58 -6.61 -8.47 -3.49
N SER A 59 -5.88 -8.19 -4.55
CA SER A 59 -6.12 -8.73 -5.88
C SER A 59 -5.28 -10.00 -6.08
N LEU A 60 -5.93 -11.15 -5.90
CA LEU A 60 -5.38 -12.49 -6.06
C LEU A 60 -5.59 -12.94 -7.51
N MET A 61 -4.64 -12.63 -8.37
CA MET A 61 -4.74 -12.81 -9.82
C MET A 61 -3.71 -13.81 -10.32
N ASP A 62 -4.07 -14.66 -11.29
CA ASP A 62 -3.12 -15.50 -12.00
C ASP A 62 -2.45 -14.72 -13.15
N LEU A 63 -1.24 -14.23 -12.90
CA LEU A 63 -0.45 -13.48 -13.89
C LEU A 63 0.09 -14.39 -14.99
N GLY A 64 0.19 -15.71 -14.76
CA GLY A 64 0.58 -16.69 -15.77
C GLY A 64 -0.51 -16.82 -16.83
N ALA A 65 -1.74 -17.07 -16.40
CA ALA A 65 -2.90 -17.14 -17.28
C ALA A 65 -3.15 -15.82 -18.03
N ALA A 66 -2.97 -14.68 -17.36
CA ALA A 66 -3.11 -13.36 -17.96
C ALA A 66 -1.93 -12.94 -18.85
N GLN A 67 -0.86 -13.74 -18.91
CA GLN A 67 0.40 -13.42 -19.63
C GLN A 67 1.00 -12.06 -19.23
N LEU A 68 0.88 -11.69 -17.94
CA LEU A 68 1.38 -10.42 -17.42
C LEU A 68 2.72 -10.60 -16.72
N SER A 69 3.61 -9.63 -16.94
CA SER A 69 4.76 -9.42 -16.06
C SER A 69 4.31 -8.75 -14.76
N THR A 70 5.11 -8.89 -13.70
CA THR A 70 4.85 -8.19 -12.42
C THR A 70 4.75 -6.68 -12.62
N ARG A 71 5.63 -6.09 -13.44
CA ARG A 71 5.63 -4.65 -13.73
C ARG A 71 4.34 -4.23 -14.42
N CYS A 72 3.97 -4.91 -15.52
CA CYS A 72 2.72 -4.62 -16.23
C CYS A 72 1.49 -4.76 -15.33
N TYR A 73 1.52 -5.69 -14.37
CA TYR A 73 0.43 -5.85 -13.41
C TYR A 73 0.36 -4.67 -12.42
N VAL A 74 1.50 -4.22 -11.88
CA VAL A 74 1.56 -3.00 -11.04
C VAL A 74 1.09 -1.77 -11.82
N ASP A 75 1.56 -1.58 -13.05
CA ASP A 75 1.15 -0.45 -13.90
C ASP A 75 -0.38 -0.47 -14.15
N ARG A 76 -0.98 -1.67 -14.31
CA ARG A 76 -2.43 -1.83 -14.43
C ARG A 76 -3.18 -1.47 -13.15
N LEU A 77 -2.65 -1.85 -11.98
CA LEU A 77 -3.23 -1.45 -10.69
C LEU A 77 -3.14 0.07 -10.50
N GLU A 78 -2.02 0.70 -10.84
CA GLU A 78 -1.87 2.16 -10.77
C GLU A 78 -2.88 2.88 -11.65
N ARG A 79 -3.04 2.44 -12.90
CA ARG A 79 -4.03 2.99 -13.82
C ARG A 79 -5.46 2.79 -13.32
N PHE A 80 -5.78 1.62 -12.77
CA PHE A 80 -7.07 1.33 -12.17
C PHE A 80 -7.38 2.30 -11.01
N LEU A 81 -6.43 2.47 -10.08
CA LEU A 81 -6.61 3.37 -8.95
C LEU A 81 -6.68 4.84 -9.38
N SER A 82 -5.87 5.25 -10.36
CA SER A 82 -5.90 6.60 -10.90
C SER A 82 -7.23 6.93 -11.58
N ALA A 83 -7.80 5.95 -12.30
CA ALA A 83 -9.12 6.08 -12.90
C ALA A 83 -10.22 6.15 -11.83
N LEU A 84 -10.11 5.33 -10.78
CA LEU A 84 -11.04 5.34 -9.65
C LEU A 84 -11.00 6.68 -8.88
N THR A 85 -9.82 7.24 -8.60
CA THR A 85 -9.74 8.54 -7.92
C THR A 85 -10.27 9.65 -8.82
N SER A 86 -9.96 9.61 -10.12
CA SER A 86 -10.47 10.60 -11.08
C SER A 86 -12.00 10.56 -11.20
N SER A 87 -12.63 9.38 -11.16
CA SER A 87 -14.10 9.26 -11.19
C SER A 87 -14.77 9.82 -9.93
N LEU A 88 -14.03 9.93 -8.83
CA LEU A 88 -14.44 10.59 -7.59
C LEU A 88 -14.08 12.09 -7.57
N SER A 89 -13.69 12.66 -8.71
CA SER A 89 -13.22 14.05 -8.83
C SER A 89 -11.99 14.38 -7.98
N VAL A 90 -11.19 13.37 -7.62
CA VAL A 90 -9.89 13.55 -6.96
C VAL A 90 -8.81 13.62 -8.05
N PRO A 91 -8.05 14.73 -8.15
CA PRO A 91 -7.04 14.88 -9.21
C PRO A 91 -5.90 13.87 -9.04
N VAL A 92 -5.33 13.43 -10.16
CA VAL A 92 -4.15 12.57 -10.19
C VAL A 92 -2.95 13.37 -10.65
N TYR A 93 -1.88 13.31 -9.86
CA TYR A 93 -0.58 13.88 -10.19
C TYR A 93 0.36 12.75 -10.65
N PRO A 94 0.89 12.81 -11.88
CA PRO A 94 1.80 11.78 -12.39
C PRO A 94 3.17 11.88 -11.68
N LEU A 95 3.65 10.76 -11.16
CA LEU A 95 4.95 10.66 -10.49
C LEU A 95 5.59 9.30 -10.82
N GLU A 96 6.92 9.23 -10.88
CA GLU A 96 7.63 7.96 -11.16
C GLU A 96 7.58 6.97 -9.97
N HIS A 97 7.23 7.45 -8.78
CA HIS A 97 7.10 6.61 -7.61
C HIS A 97 5.82 5.77 -7.65
N THR A 98 5.91 4.51 -7.22
CA THR A 98 4.76 3.61 -7.21
C THR A 98 3.64 4.13 -6.30
N GLY A 99 2.41 4.15 -6.81
CA GLY A 99 1.20 4.58 -6.12
C GLY A 99 0.38 5.61 -6.88
N VAL A 100 -0.62 6.20 -6.22
CA VAL A 100 -1.46 7.27 -6.76
C VAL A 100 -1.28 8.52 -5.91
N PHE A 101 -1.08 9.65 -6.57
CA PHE A 101 -0.74 10.92 -5.95
C PHE A 101 -1.71 12.00 -6.40
N THR A 102 -1.93 13.01 -5.57
CA THR A 102 -2.73 14.20 -5.91
C THR A 102 -1.88 15.46 -6.03
N SER A 103 -0.63 15.40 -5.58
CA SER A 103 0.39 16.44 -5.69
C SER A 103 1.79 15.79 -5.68
N PRO A 104 2.88 16.56 -5.88
CA PRO A 104 4.25 16.03 -5.74
C PRO A 104 4.55 15.40 -4.37
N THR A 105 3.81 15.79 -3.31
CA THR A 105 4.05 15.37 -1.92
C THR A 105 2.91 14.56 -1.30
N THR A 106 1.73 14.53 -1.93
CA THR A 106 0.53 13.90 -1.37
C THR A 106 0.21 12.60 -2.10
N LYS A 107 0.46 11.47 -1.44
CA LYS A 107 0.06 10.13 -1.89
C LYS A 107 -1.32 9.76 -1.31
N VAL A 108 -2.25 9.39 -2.19
CA VAL A 108 -3.60 8.93 -1.81
C VAL A 108 -3.76 7.41 -1.93
N GLY A 109 -2.97 6.76 -2.80
CA GLY A 109 -3.00 5.32 -3.01
C GLY A 109 -1.61 4.69 -2.92
N SER A 110 -1.51 3.54 -2.25
CA SER A 110 -0.29 2.73 -2.15
C SER A 110 -0.47 1.39 -2.84
N ILE A 111 0.58 0.88 -3.48
CA ILE A 111 0.60 -0.45 -4.07
C ILE A 111 1.80 -1.22 -3.54
N GLY A 112 1.55 -2.44 -3.08
CA GLY A 112 2.55 -3.34 -2.56
C GLY A 112 2.09 -4.76 -2.75
N ILE A 113 2.70 -5.46 -3.70
CA ILE A 113 2.34 -6.83 -4.06
C ILE A 113 3.46 -7.81 -3.76
N HIS A 114 3.11 -9.09 -3.74
CA HIS A 114 4.05 -10.20 -3.83
C HIS A 114 3.55 -11.21 -4.85
N ILE A 115 4.41 -11.67 -5.75
CA ILE A 115 4.09 -12.78 -6.65
C ILE A 115 4.70 -14.08 -6.12
N ARG A 116 3.86 -15.11 -5.97
CA ARG A 116 4.29 -16.48 -5.64
C ARG A 116 3.59 -17.46 -6.57
N ARG A 117 4.36 -18.31 -7.26
CA ARG A 117 3.83 -19.29 -8.24
C ARG A 117 2.90 -18.63 -9.27
N ARG A 118 3.31 -17.46 -9.81
CA ARG A 118 2.53 -16.65 -10.75
C ARG A 118 1.22 -16.03 -10.19
N ILE A 119 0.86 -16.28 -8.94
CA ILE A 119 -0.31 -15.66 -8.29
C ILE A 119 0.11 -14.40 -7.53
N SER A 120 -0.62 -13.29 -7.70
CA SER A 120 -0.42 -12.09 -6.89
C SER A 120 -1.02 -12.24 -5.50
N LEU A 121 -0.34 -11.66 -4.52
CA LEU A 121 -0.72 -11.56 -3.12
C LEU A 121 -0.56 -10.09 -2.69
N HIS A 122 -1.23 -9.71 -1.60
CA HIS A 122 -1.42 -8.31 -1.20
C HIS A 122 -2.12 -7.53 -2.32
N GLY A 123 -1.76 -6.28 -2.58
CA GLY A 123 -2.48 -5.46 -3.57
C GLY A 123 -2.26 -3.98 -3.34
N PHE A 124 -3.34 -3.26 -3.06
CA PHE A 124 -3.36 -1.81 -2.94
C PHE A 124 -4.08 -1.34 -1.67
N SER A 125 -3.85 -0.09 -1.32
CA SER A 125 -4.70 0.65 -0.40
C SER A 125 -4.98 2.05 -0.91
N LEU A 126 -6.17 2.58 -0.61
CA LEU A 126 -6.62 3.92 -0.96
C LEU A 126 -7.12 4.61 0.31
N ASN A 127 -6.55 5.78 0.61
CA ASN A 127 -6.98 6.61 1.74
C ASN A 127 -8.29 7.31 1.35
N VAL A 128 -9.40 6.93 1.99
CA VAL A 128 -10.74 7.46 1.69
C VAL A 128 -11.10 8.59 2.66
N GLU A 129 -10.77 8.40 3.94
CA GLU A 129 -11.08 9.37 4.99
C GLU A 129 -9.82 10.06 5.52
N GLN A 130 -9.95 11.31 5.94
CA GLN A 130 -8.81 12.13 6.41
C GLN A 130 -8.14 11.58 7.68
N GLN A 131 -8.87 10.81 8.50
CA GLN A 131 -8.34 10.26 9.75
C GLN A 131 -7.12 9.36 9.55
N THR A 132 -6.94 8.77 8.37
CA THR A 132 -5.76 7.95 8.06
C THR A 132 -4.48 8.78 8.07
N LYS A 133 -4.56 10.11 7.83
CA LYS A 133 -3.39 10.98 7.72
C LYS A 133 -2.55 11.00 9.00
N ALA A 134 -3.19 11.11 10.16
CA ALA A 134 -2.49 11.16 11.46
C ALA A 134 -1.63 9.90 11.70
N TRP A 135 -2.06 8.75 11.17
CA TRP A 135 -1.29 7.52 11.26
C TRP A 135 -0.04 7.51 10.37
N PHE A 136 -0.09 8.19 9.22
CA PHE A 136 1.08 8.35 8.37
C PHE A 136 2.10 9.33 8.95
N ASP A 137 1.70 10.26 9.83
CA ASP A 137 2.62 11.18 10.52
C ASP A 137 3.58 10.44 11.48
N HIS A 138 3.29 9.19 11.83
CA HIS A 138 4.18 8.35 12.63
C HIS A 138 5.27 7.64 11.83
N ILE A 139 5.24 7.61 10.50
CA ILE A 139 6.19 6.82 9.69
C ILE A 139 6.72 7.63 8.49
N VAL A 140 7.88 7.24 7.97
CA VAL A 140 8.36 7.75 6.68
C VAL A 140 7.86 6.82 5.56
N ALA A 141 6.72 7.16 4.96
CA ALA A 141 6.07 6.30 3.97
C ALA A 141 6.67 6.47 2.56
N CYS A 142 7.47 5.47 2.13
CA CYS A 142 7.99 5.32 0.76
C CYS A 142 8.43 6.65 0.09
N GLY A 143 9.51 7.24 0.59
CA GLY A 143 10.33 8.23 -0.13
C GLY A 143 9.76 9.63 -0.32
N LEU A 144 8.60 9.92 0.27
CA LEU A 144 8.09 11.29 0.36
C LEU A 144 8.44 11.81 1.76
N ALA A 145 9.33 12.79 1.81
CA ALA A 145 9.65 13.58 2.99
C ALA A 145 9.14 15.00 2.77
#